data_AF-A0A925W8U3-F1
#
_entry.id   AF-A0A925W8U3-F1
#
_cell.length_a   1.000
_cell.length_b   1.000
_cell.length_c   1.000
_cell.angle_alpha   90.00
_cell.angle_beta   90.00
_cell.angle_gamma   90.00
#
_symmetry.space_group_name_H-M   'P 1'
#
loop_
_entity.id
_entity.type
_entity.pdbx_description
1 polymer ?
#
loop_
_entity_poly.entity_id
_entity_poly.type
_entity_poly.pdbx_seq_one_letter_code
_entity_poly.pdbx_strand_id
1 'polypeptide(L)' 'MTTPLIDLAAHARGTGPEQRAIERALDEHLRHTGFLLVAGHGVDAALIDRTRTMAGRFFALDDDVKGTFAP' A
#
# COMPACT_ATOMS: atom_id res chain seq x y z
N MET A 1 -9.57 16.58 -7.18
CA MET A 1 -8.95 15.34 -7.69
C MET A 1 -9.13 14.25 -6.66
N THR A 2 -9.53 13.05 -7.08
CA THR A 2 -9.71 11.88 -6.21
C THR A 2 -8.60 10.87 -6.49
N THR A 3 -7.99 10.31 -5.45
CA THR A 3 -7.06 9.19 -5.59
C THR A 3 -7.88 7.89 -5.70
N PRO A 4 -7.67 7.06 -6.73
CA PRO A 4 -8.48 5.87 -6.95
C PRO A 4 -8.16 4.81 -5.91
N LEU A 5 -9.17 4.05 -5.48
CA LEU A 5 -8.98 2.83 -4.70
C LEU A 5 -9.03 1.62 -5.64
N ILE A 6 -7.92 0.90 -5.73
CA ILE A 6 -7.77 -0.32 -6.53
C ILE A 6 -7.87 -1.52 -5.61
N ASP A 7 -8.88 -2.37 -5.79
CA ASP A 7 -9.02 -3.64 -5.08
C ASP A 7 -8.42 -4.79 -5.91
N LEU A 8 -7.26 -5.28 -5.47
CA LEU A 8 -6.55 -6.37 -6.14
C LEU A 8 -7.26 -7.72 -5.98
N ALA A 9 -8.01 -7.92 -4.91
CA ALA A 9 -8.77 -9.14 -4.70
C ALA A 9 -10.00 -9.18 -5.61
N ALA A 10 -10.63 -8.03 -5.85
CA ALA A 10 -11.68 -7.90 -6.85
C ALA A 10 -11.16 -8.15 -8.27
N HIS A 11 -9.99 -7.63 -8.63
CA HIS A 11 -9.33 -7.93 -9.92
C HIS A 11 -9.05 -9.43 -10.07
N ALA A 12 -8.49 -10.08 -9.05
CA ALA A 12 -8.15 -11.50 -9.08
C ALA A 12 -9.38 -12.42 -9.25
N ARG A 13 -10.53 -12.02 -8.72
CA ARG A 13 -11.80 -12.78 -8.83
C ARG A 13 -12.66 -12.38 -10.03
N GLY A 14 -12.32 -11.28 -10.69
CA GLY A 14 -13.12 -10.69 -11.76
C GLY A 14 -13.07 -11.49 -13.06
N THR A 15 -14.08 -11.28 -13.89
CA THR A 15 -14.14 -11.69 -15.29
C THR A 15 -13.27 -10.78 -16.16
N GLY A 16 -12.94 -11.21 -17.39
CA GLY A 16 -12.11 -10.41 -18.30
C GLY A 16 -12.58 -8.95 -18.50
N PRO A 17 -13.90 -8.66 -18.65
CA PRO A 17 -14.39 -7.27 -18.68
C PRO A 17 -14.15 -6.49 -17.38
N GLU A 18 -14.34 -7.11 -16.21
CA GLU A 18 -14.15 -6.48 -14.90
C GLU A 18 -12.67 -6.18 -14.63
N GLN A 19 -11.79 -7.13 -14.97
CA GLN A 19 -10.34 -6.96 -14.89
C GLN A 19 -9.87 -5.79 -15.76
N ARG A 20 -10.32 -5.72 -17.01
CA ARG A 20 -9.98 -4.63 -17.94
C ARG A 20 -10.46 -3.27 -17.45
N ALA A 21 -11.59 -3.20 -16.75
CA ALA A 21 -12.06 -1.93 -16.19
C ALA A 21 -11.11 -1.42 -15.10
N ILE A 22 -10.65 -2.31 -14.21
CA ILE A 22 -9.66 -1.98 -13.16
C ILE A 22 -8.32 -1.58 -13.79
N GLU A 23 -7.85 -2.32 -14.80
CA GLU A 23 -6.61 -2.03 -15.52
C GLU A 23 -6.63 -0.67 -16.22
N ARG A 24 -7.76 -0.30 -16.85
CA ARG A 24 -7.93 1.03 -17.47
C ARG A 24 -7.89 2.15 -16.45
N ALA A 25 -8.59 1.98 -15.32
CA ALA A 25 -8.58 2.98 -14.25
C ALA A 25 -7.17 3.17 -13.67
N LEU A 26 -6.41 2.09 -13.55
CA LEU A 26 -5.01 2.11 -13.13
C LEU A 26 -4.12 2.87 -14.14
N ASP A 27 -4.20 2.54 -15.43
CA ASP A 27 -3.41 3.20 -16.49
C ASP A 27 -3.67 4.71 -16.55
N GLU A 28 -4.95 5.12 -16.53
CA GLU A 28 -5.34 6.53 -16.54
C GLU A 28 -4.74 7.29 -15.34
N HIS A 29 -4.90 6.76 -14.12
CA HIS A 29 -4.45 7.47 -12.93
C HIS A 29 -2.93 7.51 -12.78
N LEU A 30 -2.22 6.45 -13.19
CA LEU A 30 -0.77 6.43 -13.16
C LEU A 30 -0.15 7.41 -14.16
N ARG A 31 -0.79 7.65 -15.31
CA ARG A 31 -0.33 8.64 -16.30
C ARG A 31 -0.58 10.08 -15.88
N HIS A 32 -1.64 10.35 -15.11
CA HIS A 32 -2.04 11.72 -14.77
C HIS A 32 -1.66 12.17 -13.37
N THR A 33 -1.76 11.27 -12.38
CA THR A 33 -1.62 11.62 -10.96
C THR A 33 -0.43 10.93 -10.29
N GLY A 34 -0.09 9.71 -10.73
CA GLY A 34 0.96 8.90 -10.14
C GLY A 34 0.63 8.31 -8.77
N PHE A 35 -0.59 8.50 -8.25
CA PHE A 35 -1.02 7.99 -6.94
C PHE A 35 -2.23 7.07 -7.05
N LEU A 36 -2.26 6.05 -6.19
CA LEU A 36 -3.40 5.18 -5.98
C LEU A 36 -3.43 4.68 -4.53
N LEU A 37 -4.62 4.30 -4.07
CA LEU A 37 -4.82 3.51 -2.87
C LEU A 37 -5.02 2.05 -3.29
N VAL A 38 -4.47 1.12 -2.52
CA VAL A 38 -4.57 -0.32 -2.79
C VAL A 38 -5.32 -1.00 -1.65
N ALA A 39 -6.33 -1.79 -2.00
CA ALA A 39 -7.03 -2.72 -1.12
C ALA A 39 -6.90 -4.16 -1.65
N GLY A 40 -7.28 -5.14 -0.83
CA GLY A 40 -7.29 -6.54 -1.26
C GLY A 40 -5.92 -7.12 -1.62
N HIS A 41 -4.82 -6.47 -1.19
CA HIS A 41 -3.45 -6.86 -1.52
C HIS A 41 -2.96 -8.15 -0.84
N GLY A 42 -3.78 -8.79 0.00
CA GLY A 42 -3.45 -10.06 0.66
C GLY A 42 -2.47 -9.95 1.84
N VAL A 43 -1.78 -8.82 2.03
CA VAL A 43 -1.00 -8.57 3.25
C VAL A 43 -1.91 -8.60 4.49
N ASP A 44 -1.56 -9.45 5.45
CA ASP A 44 -2.25 -9.60 6.73
C ASP A 44 -2.27 -8.27 7.51
N ALA A 45 -3.46 -7.84 7.93
CA ALA A 45 -3.63 -6.63 8.72
C ALA A 45 -2.86 -6.70 10.05
N ALA A 46 -2.80 -7.87 10.69
CA ALA A 46 -2.07 -8.04 11.93
C ALA A 46 -0.54 -7.88 11.73
N LEU A 47 -0.02 -8.20 10.54
CA LEU A 47 1.38 -7.92 10.19
C LEU A 47 1.63 -6.42 10.08
N ILE A 48 0.73 -5.68 9.40
CA ILE A 48 0.84 -4.22 9.27
C ILE A 48 0.85 -3.55 10.64
N ASP A 49 -0.05 -3.96 11.54
CA ASP A 49 -0.15 -3.41 12.89
C ASP A 49 1.09 -3.70 13.74
N ARG A 50 1.62 -4.93 13.66
CA ARG A 50 2.87 -5.28 14.33
C ARG A 50 4.05 -4.47 13.79
N THR A 51 4.16 -4.31 12.47
CA THR A 51 5.21 -3.50 11.85
C THR A 51 5.15 -2.05 12.34
N ARG A 52 3.96 -1.43 12.36
CA ARG A 52 3.79 -0.08 12.91
C ARG A 52 4.16 0.01 14.39
N THR A 53 3.77 -0.99 15.18
CA THR A 53 4.12 -1.06 16.60
C THR A 53 5.64 -1.15 16.80
N MET A 54 6.32 -2.01 16.02
CA MET A 54 7.79 -2.16 16.11
C MET A 54 8.51 -0.90 15.64
N ALA A 55 8.06 -0.28 14.54
CA ALA A 55 8.60 0.99 14.08
C ALA A 55 8.44 2.07 15.16
N GLY A 56 7.27 2.17 15.77
CA GLY A 56 7.02 3.09 16.88
C GLY A 56 7.97 2.88 18.06
N ARG A 57 8.23 1.62 18.45
CA ARG A 57 9.20 1.29 19.50
C ARG A 57 10.63 1.68 19.12
N PHE A 58 11.04 1.41 17.90
CA PHE A 58 12.37 1.78 17.41
C PHE A 58 12.56 3.29 17.43
N PHE A 59 11.60 4.06 16.87
CA PHE A 59 11.72 5.52 16.81
C PHE A 59 11.59 6.20 18.18
N ALA A 60 11.03 5.52 19.18
CA ALA A 60 10.99 5.95 20.57
C ALA A 60 12.29 5.72 21.36
N LEU A 61 13.28 5.01 20.79
CA LEU A 61 14.62 4.92 21.37
C LEU A 61 15.32 6.28 21.34
N ASP A 62 16.28 6.45 22.25
CA ASP A 62 17.16 7.61 22.27
C ASP A 62 17.94 7.74 20.94
N ASP A 63 18.22 8.98 20.54
CA ASP A 63 18.90 9.25 19.28
C ASP A 63 20.29 8.60 19.19
N ASP A 64 21.02 8.51 20.31
CA ASP A 64 22.33 7.83 20.37
C ASP A 64 22.21 6.33 20.06
N VAL A 65 21.15 5.69 20.55
CA VAL A 65 20.90 4.25 20.28
C VAL A 65 20.44 4.04 18.84
N LYS A 66 19.56 4.89 18.32
CA LYS A 66 19.15 4.81 16.90
C LYS A 66 20.33 5.11 15.97
N GLY A 67 21.21 6.01 16.38
CA GLY A 67 22.40 6.43 15.65
C GLY A 67 23.38 5.30 15.37
N THR A 68 23.37 4.23 16.17
CA THR A 68 24.22 3.04 15.90
C THR A 68 23.83 2.28 14.64
N PHE A 69 22.67 2.59 14.04
CA PHE A 69 22.16 1.96 12.81
C PHE A 69 22.21 2.91 11.59
N ALA A 70 22.71 4.14 11.74
CA ALA A 70 22.87 5.06 10.61
C ALA A 70 24.00 4.59 9.67
N PRO A 71 23.85 4.78 8.35
CA PRO A 71 24.86 4.38 7.36
C PRO A 71 26.14 5.24 7.40
#